data_AF-A0A8T4Z328-F1
#
_entry.id   AF-A0A8T4Z328-F1
#
_cell.length_a   1.000
_cell.length_b   1.000
_cell.length_c   1.000
_cell.angle_alpha   90.00
_cell.angle_beta   90.00
_cell.angle_gamma   90.00
#
_symmetry.space_group_name_H-M   'P 1'
#
loop_
_entity.id
_entity.type
_entity.pdbx_description
1 polymer ?
#
loop_
_entity_poly.entity_id
_entity_poly.type
_entity_poly.pdbx_seq_one_letter_code
_entity_poly.pdbx_strand_id
1 'polypeptide(L)'
;MSLNAALLVWIVIAVSILVFLAFFLFIILSIFKWLKAPRAYYYPPIRVEDYMCPKCGSKELDAIGLRTLKCRKCGTIFSLGGALYGARWITWPFFWWFPIILSILFMEKD
;
A
#
# COMPACT_ATOMS: atom_id res chain seq x y z
N MET A 1 -43.14 -3.36 -26.60
CA MET A 1 -41.84 -3.92 -27.04
C MET A 1 -41.39 -4.92 -26.00
N SER A 2 -41.60 -6.22 -26.24
CA SER A 2 -41.12 -7.27 -25.35
C SER A 2 -39.61 -7.35 -25.45
N LEU A 3 -38.91 -6.84 -24.45
CA LEU A 3 -37.47 -7.02 -24.35
C LEU A 3 -37.23 -8.52 -24.15
N ASN A 4 -36.62 -9.17 -25.15
CA ASN A 4 -36.34 -10.60 -25.11
C ASN A 4 -35.43 -10.89 -23.90
N ALA A 5 -35.84 -11.80 -23.02
CA ALA A 5 -35.08 -12.16 -21.83
C ALA A 5 -33.62 -12.55 -22.16
N ALA A 6 -33.42 -13.21 -23.31
CA ALA A 6 -32.09 -13.53 -23.83
C ALA A 6 -31.23 -12.27 -24.07
N LEU A 7 -31.82 -11.19 -24.58
CA LEU A 7 -31.11 -9.93 -24.84
C LEU A 7 -30.72 -9.23 -23.54
N LEU A 8 -31.56 -9.29 -22.51
CA LEU A 8 -31.21 -8.79 -21.17
C LEU A 8 -30.02 -9.54 -20.57
N VAL A 9 -30.01 -10.87 -20.66
CA VAL A 9 -28.90 -11.69 -20.15
C VAL A 9 -27.58 -11.32 -20.82
N TRP A 10 -27.58 -11.17 -22.14
CA TRP A 10 -26.38 -10.76 -22.88
C TRP A 10 -25.89 -9.37 -22.50
N ILE A 11 -26.79 -8.41 -22.26
CA ILE A 11 -26.42 -7.08 -21.78
C ILE A 11 -25.77 -7.16 -20.40
N VAL A 12 -26.34 -7.92 -19.48
CA VAL A 12 -25.79 -8.07 -18.12
C VAL A 12 -24.39 -8.69 -18.16
N ILE A 13 -24.20 -9.74 -18.97
CA ILE A 13 -22.89 -10.38 -19.15
C ILE A 13 -21.89 -9.40 -19.74
N ALA A 14 -22.26 -8.68 -20.80
CA ALA A 14 -21.39 -7.71 -21.46
C ALA A 14 -20.96 -6.57 -20.51
N VAL A 15 -21.89 -6.03 -19.74
CA VAL A 15 -21.62 -4.99 -18.74
C VAL A 15 -20.71 -5.52 -17.63
N SER A 16 -20.95 -6.75 -17.15
CA SER A 16 -20.13 -7.38 -16.11
C SER A 16 -18.66 -7.55 -16.57
N ILE A 17 -18.46 -8.04 -17.80
CA ILE A 17 -17.13 -8.18 -18.39
C ILE A 17 -16.45 -6.81 -18.53
N LEU A 18 -17.18 -5.78 -18.96
CA LEU A 18 -16.65 -4.44 -19.14
C LEU A 18 -16.20 -3.81 -17.81
N VAL A 19 -16.99 -3.98 -16.75
CA VAL A 19 -16.63 -3.53 -15.39
C VAL A 19 -15.39 -4.30 -14.88
N PHE A 20 -15.35 -5.61 -15.10
CA PHE A 20 -14.20 -6.43 -14.70
C PHE A 20 -12.91 -6.00 -15.40
N LEU A 21 -12.96 -5.74 -16.71
CA LEU A 21 -11.80 -5.25 -17.48
C LEU A 21 -11.36 -3.86 -17.03
N ALA A 22 -12.29 -2.95 -16.76
CA ALA A 22 -11.98 -1.61 -16.25
C ALA A 22 -11.29 -1.67 -14.89
N PHE A 23 -11.76 -2.55 -14.00
CA PHE A 23 -11.14 -2.78 -12.69
C PHE A 23 -9.74 -3.38 -12.82
N PHE A 24 -9.55 -4.36 -13.70
CA PHE A 24 -8.25 -4.99 -13.94
C PHE A 24 -7.25 -3.98 -14.50
N LEU A 25 -7.67 -3.12 -15.44
CA LEU A 25 -6.86 -2.01 -15.95
C LEU A 25 -6.50 -1.02 -14.84
N PHE A 26 -7.42 -0.70 -13.94
CA PHE A 26 -7.14 0.19 -12.81
C PHE A 26 -6.07 -0.40 -11.87
N ILE A 27 -6.16 -1.70 -11.55
CA ILE A 27 -5.14 -2.40 -10.76
C ILE A 27 -3.80 -2.37 -11.48
N ILE A 28 -3.79 -2.70 -12.78
CA ILE A 28 -2.57 -2.69 -13.59
C ILE A 28 -1.93 -1.29 -13.57
N LEU A 29 -2.70 -0.24 -13.83
CA LEU A 29 -2.21 1.15 -13.79
C LEU A 29 -1.69 1.55 -12.40
N SER A 30 -2.35 1.07 -11.34
CA SER A 30 -1.92 1.31 -9.96
C SER A 30 -0.57 0.63 -9.68
N ILE A 31 -0.41 -0.62 -10.13
CA ILE A 31 0.86 -1.35 -10.02
C ILE A 31 1.93 -0.68 -10.88
N PHE A 32 1.63 -0.27 -12.12
CA PHE A 32 2.60 0.43 -12.97
C PHE A 32 3.02 1.76 -12.38
N LYS A 33 2.12 2.51 -11.74
CA LYS A 33 2.47 3.71 -10.97
C LYS A 33 3.39 3.38 -9.81
N TRP A 34 3.16 2.27 -9.12
CA TRP A 34 4.01 1.82 -8.01
C TRP A 34 5.39 1.37 -8.51
N LEU A 35 5.47 0.63 -9.62
CA LEU A 35 6.71 0.22 -10.27
C LEU A 35 7.49 1.43 -10.83
N LYS A 36 6.79 2.44 -11.36
CA LYS A 36 7.39 3.73 -11.76
C LYS A 36 7.76 4.63 -10.59
N ALA A 37 7.43 4.26 -9.35
CA ALA A 37 7.91 4.93 -8.15
C ALA A 37 9.04 4.13 -7.45
N PRO A 38 10.17 3.78 -8.11
CA PRO A 38 11.27 3.06 -7.47
C PRO A 38 12.05 3.92 -6.46
N ARG A 39 11.54 5.10 -6.07
CA ARG A 39 12.26 6.07 -5.25
C ARG A 39 11.55 6.57 -3.99
N ALA A 40 10.36 6.05 -3.67
CA ALA A 40 9.74 6.36 -2.37
C ALA A 40 10.42 5.62 -1.19
N TYR A 41 11.28 4.63 -1.48
CA TYR A 41 12.07 3.88 -0.48
C TYR A 41 13.54 4.30 -0.43
N TYR A 42 13.93 5.39 -1.10
CA TYR A 42 15.20 6.02 -0.81
C TYR A 42 15.03 6.83 0.48
N TYR A 43 15.15 6.12 1.61
CA TYR A 43 15.44 6.81 2.85
C TYR A 43 16.74 7.61 2.62
N PRO A 44 16.73 8.94 2.84
CA PRO A 44 17.92 9.74 2.63
C PRO A 44 19.06 9.16 3.48
N PRO A 45 20.31 9.19 2.97
CA PRO A 45 21.46 8.79 3.76
C PRO A 45 21.44 9.57 5.06
N ILE A 46 21.58 8.85 6.17
CA ILE A 46 21.54 9.44 7.51
C ILE A 46 22.79 10.30 7.64
N ARG A 47 22.59 11.61 7.67
CA ARG A 47 23.64 12.56 8.01
C ARG A 47 23.74 12.60 9.52
N VAL A 48 24.78 11.98 10.05
CA VAL A 48 24.99 11.82 11.49
C VAL A 48 25.11 13.19 12.16
N GLU A 49 25.53 14.21 11.41
CA GLU A 49 25.66 15.60 11.84
C GLU A 49 24.32 16.26 12.22
N ASP A 50 23.21 15.76 11.68
CA ASP A 50 21.86 16.30 11.90
C ASP A 50 21.22 15.80 13.21
N TYR A 51 21.84 14.84 13.89
CA TYR A 51 21.29 14.21 15.08
C TYR A 51 22.09 14.52 16.34
N MET A 52 21.41 14.50 17.49
CA MET A 52 22.03 14.64 18.81
C MET A 52 21.64 13.44 19.67
N CYS A 53 22.54 13.03 20.56
CA CYS A 53 22.20 11.99 21.51
C CYS A 53 21.07 12.47 22.44
N PRO A 54 19.94 11.75 22.53
CA PRO A 54 18.81 12.15 23.37
C PRO A 54 19.13 12.09 24.88
N LYS A 55 20.20 11.37 25.27
CA LYS A 55 20.58 11.20 26.67
C LYS A 55 21.54 12.28 27.18
N CYS A 56 22.52 12.69 26.36
CA CYS A 56 23.59 13.58 26.81
C CYS A 56 23.79 14.82 25.92
N GLY A 57 23.03 14.97 24.84
CA GLY A 57 23.10 16.12 23.94
C GLY A 57 24.37 16.20 23.08
N SER A 58 25.28 15.22 23.13
CA SER A 58 26.49 15.24 22.30
C SER A 58 26.18 14.95 20.83
N LYS A 59 26.88 15.62 19.92
CA LYS A 59 26.88 15.35 18.47
C LYS A 59 27.85 14.24 18.04
N GLU A 60 28.69 13.77 18.96
CA GLU A 60 29.62 12.67 18.72
C GLU A 60 28.86 11.34 18.67
N LEU A 61 28.45 10.98 17.46
CA LEU A 61 27.64 9.80 17.15
C LEU A 61 28.40 8.95 16.12
N ASP A 62 28.45 7.66 16.37
CA ASP A 62 29.01 6.64 15.47
C ASP A 62 27.85 5.85 14.87
N ALA A 63 27.83 5.67 13.55
CA ALA A 63 26.85 4.82 12.87
C ALA A 63 27.26 3.35 12.97
N ILE A 64 26.45 2.52 13.61
CA ILE A 64 26.75 1.08 13.78
C ILE A 64 26.02 0.21 12.75
N GLY A 65 24.93 0.71 12.18
CA GLY A 65 24.08 -0.08 11.29
C GLY A 65 23.08 0.79 10.55
N LEU A 66 22.19 0.14 9.79
CA LEU A 66 21.10 0.82 9.10
C LEU A 66 20.19 1.49 10.12
N ARG A 67 20.25 2.83 10.19
CA ARG A 67 19.43 3.65 11.09
C ARG A 67 19.70 3.50 12.58
N THR A 68 20.81 2.90 12.96
CA THR A 68 21.23 2.80 14.37
C THR A 68 22.48 3.63 14.62
N LEU A 69 22.36 4.61 15.51
CA LEU A 69 23.44 5.48 15.95
C LEU A 69 23.83 5.14 17.39
N LYS A 70 25.11 5.21 17.71
CA LYS A 70 25.63 5.13 19.07
C LYS A 70 26.36 6.39 19.44
N CYS A 71 26.04 6.93 20.60
CA CYS A 71 26.79 8.02 21.16
C CYS A 71 28.15 7.54 21.66
N ARG A 72 29.24 8.19 21.22
CA ARG A 72 30.59 7.90 21.69
C ARG A 72 30.80 8.30 23.15
N LYS A 73 30.16 9.38 23.59
CA LYS A 73 30.32 9.95 24.94
C LYS A 73 29.61 9.16 26.04
N CYS A 74 28.36 8.73 25.81
CA CYS A 74 27.55 8.05 26.82
C CYS A 74 27.22 6.58 26.48
N GLY A 75 27.65 6.10 25.31
CA GLY A 75 27.43 4.71 24.87
C GLY A 75 25.99 4.38 24.47
N THR A 76 25.05 5.32 24.56
CA THR A 76 23.62 5.08 24.27
C THR A 76 23.42 4.78 22.78
N ILE A 77 22.71 3.70 22.49
CA ILE A 77 22.35 3.26 21.14
C ILE A 77 20.88 3.64 20.91
N PHE A 78 20.57 4.27 19.77
CA PHE A 78 19.20 4.59 19.39
C PHE A 78 18.97 4.40 17.89
N SER A 79 17.74 4.06 17.52
CA SER A 79 17.33 3.84 16.14
C SER A 79 16.48 4.99 15.61
N LEU A 80 16.74 5.44 14.39
CA LEU A 80 15.93 6.42 13.69
C LEU A 80 14.74 5.73 13.02
N GLY A 81 13.52 6.05 13.48
CA GLY A 81 12.28 5.49 12.95
C GLY A 81 12.12 5.73 11.44
N GLY A 82 11.88 4.66 10.69
CA GLY A 82 11.38 4.73 9.32
C GLY A 82 9.88 4.96 9.32
N ALA A 83 9.44 6.07 8.72
CA ALA A 83 8.04 6.30 8.42
C ALA A 83 7.52 5.18 7.50
N LEU A 84 6.98 4.11 8.07
CA LEU A 84 6.29 3.01 7.39
C LEU A 84 4.84 3.41 7.05
N TYR A 85 4.64 4.58 6.44
CA TYR A 85 3.31 5.10 6.13
C TYR A 85 2.82 4.76 4.71
N GLY A 86 3.58 4.01 3.92
CA GLY A 86 3.27 3.78 2.49
C GLY A 86 2.30 2.64 2.19
N ALA A 87 2.14 1.65 3.07
CA ALA A 87 1.50 0.37 2.69
C ALA A 87 0.04 0.19 3.16
N ARG A 88 -0.49 1.06 4.03
CA ARG A 88 -1.79 0.80 4.70
C ARG A 88 -3.03 1.07 3.84
N TRP A 89 -2.89 1.72 2.69
CA TRP A 89 -4.03 2.16 1.86
C TRP A 89 -4.41 1.17 0.74
N ILE A 90 -3.55 0.19 0.42
CA ILE A 90 -3.75 -0.75 -0.70
C ILE A 90 -4.70 -1.91 -0.34
N THR A 91 -4.87 -2.24 0.93
CA THR A 91 -5.76 -3.34 1.35
C THR A 91 -7.23 -2.91 1.53
N TRP A 92 -7.51 -1.60 1.51
CA TRP A 92 -8.86 -1.06 1.72
C TRP A 92 -9.91 -1.50 0.67
N PRO A 93 -9.64 -1.52 -0.65
CA PRO A 93 -10.67 -1.88 -1.63
C PRO A 93 -10.96 -3.40 -1.69
N PHE A 94 -10.06 -4.26 -1.22
CA PHE A 94 -10.29 -5.71 -1.23
C PHE A 94 -11.31 -6.16 -0.17
N PHE A 95 -11.46 -5.40 0.93
CA PHE A 95 -12.40 -5.74 2.00
C PHE A 95 -13.88 -5.45 1.64
N TRP A 96 -14.13 -4.63 0.62
CA TRP A 96 -15.48 -4.22 0.22
C TRP A 96 -16.15 -5.12 -0.84
N TRP A 97 -15.42 -6.03 -1.49
CA TRP A 97 -16.01 -6.94 -2.49
C TRP A 97 -16.54 -8.27 -1.93
N PHE A 98 -16.17 -8.63 -0.70
CA PHE A 98 -16.68 -9.82 -0.03
C PHE A 98 -18.22 -9.90 0.14
N PRO A 99 -18.97 -8.80 0.42
CA PRO A 99 -20.42 -8.89 0.57
C PRO A 99 -21.18 -9.09 -0.76
N ILE A 100 -20.61 -8.76 -1.91
CA ILE A 100 -21.29 -8.87 -3.23
C ILE A 100 -21.27 -10.32 -3.74
N ILE A 101 -20.20 -11.07 -3.48
CA ILE A 101 -20.13 -12.48 -3.86
C ILE A 101 -21.11 -13.32 -3.03
N LEU A 102 -21.29 -12.97 -1.76
CA LEU A 102 -22.22 -13.65 -0.85
C LEU A 102 -23.69 -13.41 -1.20
N SER A 103 -24.06 -12.21 -1.66
CA SER A 103 -25.44 -11.94 -2.07
C SER A 103 -25.82 -12.61 -3.39
N ILE A 104 -24.88 -12.77 -4.33
CA ILE A 104 -25.12 -13.50 -5.58
C ILE A 104 -25.29 -15.01 -5.30
N LEU A 105 -24.48 -15.59 -4.41
CA LEU A 105 -24.57 -17.02 -4.08
C LEU A 105 -25.84 -17.38 -3.30
N PHE A 106 -26.45 -16.42 -2.58
CA PHE A 106 -27.68 -16.65 -1.82
C PHE A 106 -28.95 -16.51 -2.65
N MET A 107 -28.94 -15.78 -3.77
CA MET A 107 -30.12 -15.62 -4.64
C MET A 107 -30.38 -16.82 -5.58
N GLU A 108 -29.46 -17.76 -5.73
CA GLU A 108 -29.65 -18.94 -6.59
C GLU A 108 -30.35 -20.10 -5.87
N LYS A 109 -30.73 -19.93 -4.61
CA LYS A 109 -31.27 -21.02 -3.76
C LYS A 109 -32.77 -20.96 -3.46
N ASP A 110 -33.48 -19.97 -3.99
CA ASP A 110 -34.93 -19.81 -3.87
C ASP A 110 -35.62 -19.89 -5.25
#